data_AF-L7U8I0-F1
#
_entry.id   AF-L7U8I0-F1
#
_cell.length_a   1.000
_cell.length_b   1.000
_cell.length_c   1.000
_cell.angle_alpha   90.00
_cell.angle_beta   90.00
_cell.angle_gamma   90.00
#
_symmetry.space_group_name_H-M   'P 1'
#
loop_
_entity.id
_entity.type
_entity.pdbx_description
1 polymer ?
#
loop_
_entity_poly.entity_id
_entity_poly.type
_entity_poly.pdbx_seq_one_letter_code
_entity_poly.pdbx_strand_id
1 'polypeptide(L)'
;MRRIGSALLSVSLLVGCGPTGETPPPPADSPESQSAPLTTTDVDVAPECQGILTFVNTASFATLDAYLPSNAVANLVAQRTTAPFTTLAQVSAVSLVGEYRLTQIEGGARAQGFIGGSCVGIVDELAVSTDDAAAIVSLVNTASAQALHSVLPLAWNGATNLLNLRPFTSVQAIANTAGIGTVSIRALRNTATMGYSIEALGAAVNSLPPDDWTVKFDFDFDEVDVMWSSGEDRITSATCFGIDPSSFPASWWGNRPNLANATEVRNYITSAVSTANRNHQIESEIVTEGLSDLESHIVGHTFKGCHLGIERGPWAGVQVSFFIDTTSNFRVMTQRHWVE
;
A
#
# COMPACT_ATOMS: atom_id res chain seq x y z
N MET A 1 -23.63 49.63 35.46
CA MET A 1 -24.93 49.28 36.08
C MET A 1 -25.11 47.76 35.90
N ARG A 2 -25.16 46.95 36.96
CA ARG A 2 -26.38 46.21 37.44
C ARG A 2 -27.21 45.59 36.30
N ARG A 3 -27.52 44.28 36.25
CA ARG A 3 -27.69 43.21 37.28
C ARG A 3 -27.17 41.87 36.68
N ILE A 4 -26.56 40.89 37.37
CA ILE A 4 -26.96 40.03 38.50
C ILE A 4 -28.34 39.37 38.34
N GLY A 5 -28.36 38.03 38.25
CA GLY A 5 -29.52 37.16 38.41
C GLY A 5 -29.03 35.74 38.69
N SER A 6 -29.18 35.27 39.92
CA SER A 6 -28.61 34.00 40.40
C SER A 6 -29.69 33.01 40.83
N ALA A 7 -29.33 31.72 40.71
CA ALA A 7 -29.82 30.57 41.49
C ALA A 7 -31.29 30.13 41.37
N LEU A 8 -31.47 28.82 41.25
CA LEU A 8 -32.08 28.03 42.32
C LEU A 8 -31.60 26.57 42.26
N LEU A 9 -31.13 26.05 43.40
CA LEU A 9 -30.97 24.62 43.66
C LEU A 9 -32.33 24.02 44.03
N SER A 10 -32.52 22.73 43.71
CA SER A 10 -33.48 21.86 44.39
C SER A 10 -32.82 20.53 44.69
N VAL A 11 -33.03 20.01 45.91
CA VAL A 11 -32.20 18.97 46.54
C VAL A 11 -33.08 17.80 46.99
N SER A 12 -32.58 16.59 46.73
CA SER A 12 -32.93 15.29 47.35
C SER A 12 -34.34 14.70 47.18
N LEU A 13 -34.36 13.38 46.97
CA LEU A 13 -34.94 12.42 47.93
C LEU A 13 -34.17 11.09 47.90
N LEU A 14 -34.07 10.42 49.05
CA LEU A 14 -33.24 9.22 49.30
C LEU A 14 -34.11 7.97 49.55
N VAL A 15 -33.82 6.86 48.85
CA VAL A 15 -34.16 5.45 49.15
C VAL A 15 -33.14 4.56 48.41
N GLY A 16 -32.65 3.41 48.90
CA GLY A 16 -32.73 2.84 50.25
C GLY A 16 -32.46 1.32 50.33
N CYS A 17 -31.23 0.93 50.68
CA CYS A 17 -30.76 -0.43 51.09
C CYS A 17 -30.74 -1.59 50.06
N GLY A 18 -29.60 -2.29 49.97
CA GLY A 18 -29.49 -3.67 49.44
C GLY A 18 -28.24 -3.90 48.57
N PRO A 19 -27.44 -4.97 48.76
CA PRO A 19 -26.16 -5.12 48.06
C PRO A 19 -26.31 -5.83 46.71
N THR A 20 -26.03 -5.13 45.61
CA THR A 20 -25.65 -5.76 44.34
C THR A 20 -24.12 -5.79 44.23
N GLY A 21 -23.56 -6.98 44.06
CA GLY A 21 -22.17 -7.14 43.69
C GLY A 21 -21.98 -6.79 42.22
N GLU A 22 -21.77 -5.51 41.94
CA GLU A 22 -21.39 -5.04 40.61
C GLU A 22 -19.86 -5.02 40.52
N THR A 23 -19.34 -5.98 39.76
CA THR A 23 -17.94 -6.07 39.34
C THR A 23 -17.50 -4.72 38.79
N PRO A 24 -16.31 -4.19 39.15
CA PRO A 24 -15.81 -2.98 38.50
C PRO A 24 -15.77 -3.23 36.98
N PRO A 25 -16.12 -2.22 36.14
CA PRO A 25 -16.01 -2.37 34.70
C PRO A 25 -14.56 -2.77 34.36
N PRO A 26 -14.37 -3.68 33.38
CA PRO A 26 -13.01 -4.04 32.96
C PRO A 26 -12.25 -2.77 32.57
N PRO A 27 -10.92 -2.74 32.80
CA PRO A 27 -10.11 -1.62 32.32
C PRO A 27 -10.36 -1.46 30.83
N ALA A 28 -10.55 -0.21 30.39
CA ALA A 28 -10.71 0.08 28.96
C ALA A 28 -9.53 -0.52 28.21
N ASP A 29 -9.82 -1.30 27.17
CA ASP A 29 -8.79 -1.91 26.35
C ASP A 29 -7.82 -0.83 25.87
N SER A 30 -6.52 -1.16 25.96
CA SER A 30 -5.48 -0.37 25.32
C SER A 30 -5.86 -0.15 23.85
N PRO A 31 -5.56 1.01 23.23
CA PRO A 31 -5.83 1.18 21.81
C PRO A 31 -5.07 0.10 21.04
N GLU A 32 -5.81 -0.89 20.53
CA GLU A 32 -5.25 -1.90 19.65
C GLU A 32 -4.61 -1.17 18.48
N SER A 33 -3.32 -1.42 18.26
CA SER A 33 -2.62 -1.01 17.06
C SER A 33 -3.44 -1.49 15.86
N GLN A 34 -4.08 -0.57 15.14
CA GLN A 34 -4.90 -0.89 13.97
C GLN A 34 -3.99 -1.47 12.88
N SER A 35 -3.84 -2.79 12.91
CA SER A 35 -3.12 -3.57 11.91
C SER A 35 -3.96 -3.57 10.64
N ALA A 36 -3.72 -2.58 9.78
CA ALA A 36 -4.10 -2.68 8.38
C ALA A 36 -3.44 -3.93 7.77
N PRO A 37 -4.10 -4.65 6.83
CA PRO A 37 -3.54 -5.85 6.24
C PRO A 37 -2.17 -5.56 5.59
N LEU A 38 -1.13 -6.19 6.13
CA LEU A 38 0.24 -6.09 5.63
C LEU A 38 0.43 -7.06 4.45
N THR A 39 0.96 -6.57 3.34
CA THR A 39 1.56 -7.44 2.32
C THR A 39 2.84 -8.07 2.85
N THR A 40 3.21 -9.24 2.34
CA THR A 40 4.05 -10.23 3.04
C THR A 40 5.57 -10.02 2.97
N THR A 41 6.03 -8.82 2.62
CA THR A 41 7.45 -8.41 2.68
C THR A 41 7.57 -7.14 3.51
N ASP A 42 8.49 -7.12 4.47
CA ASP A 42 8.55 -6.18 5.59
C ASP A 42 8.29 -4.71 5.21
N VAL A 43 7.01 -4.30 5.35
CA VAL A 43 6.47 -3.08 4.73
C VAL A 43 6.98 -1.80 5.42
N ASP A 44 7.88 -1.91 6.40
CA ASP A 44 8.46 -0.78 7.12
C ASP A 44 9.95 -0.53 6.82
N VAL A 45 10.63 -1.42 6.09
CA VAL A 45 12.07 -1.30 5.78
C VAL A 45 12.40 -1.68 4.34
N ALA A 46 12.65 -0.66 3.51
CA ALA A 46 13.13 -0.87 2.13
C ALA A 46 14.39 -1.76 2.10
N PRO A 47 14.58 -2.61 1.06
CA PRO A 47 15.72 -3.53 0.96
C PRO A 47 17.10 -2.87 1.19
N GLU A 48 17.29 -1.66 0.65
CA GLU A 48 18.51 -0.85 0.76
C GLU A 48 18.80 -0.40 2.19
N CYS A 49 17.76 -0.35 3.03
CA CYS A 49 17.81 0.04 4.44
C CYS A 49 17.82 -1.14 5.43
N GLN A 50 17.76 -2.40 4.96
CA GLN A 50 17.83 -3.61 5.81
C GLN A 50 19.14 -3.70 6.64
N GLY A 51 20.17 -2.96 6.24
CA GLY A 51 21.37 -2.74 7.04
C GLY A 51 21.10 -2.13 8.43
N ILE A 52 20.02 -1.35 8.60
CA ILE A 52 19.64 -0.77 9.91
C ILE A 52 19.32 -1.87 10.91
N LEU A 53 18.46 -2.82 10.53
CA LEU A 53 18.11 -3.96 11.37
C LEU A 53 19.32 -4.89 11.56
N THR A 54 20.11 -5.08 10.51
CA THR A 54 21.36 -5.85 10.59
C THR A 54 22.32 -5.24 11.61
N PHE A 55 22.47 -3.92 11.65
CA PHE A 55 23.27 -3.20 12.64
C PHE A 55 22.74 -3.42 14.07
N VAL A 56 21.45 -3.17 14.31
CA VAL A 56 20.84 -3.36 15.65
C VAL A 56 20.95 -4.81 16.12
N ASN A 57 20.83 -5.79 15.22
CA ASN A 57 20.93 -7.21 15.56
C ASN A 57 22.37 -7.70 15.81
N THR A 58 23.38 -7.16 15.11
CA THR A 58 24.74 -7.72 15.10
C THR A 58 25.81 -6.89 15.80
N ALA A 59 25.64 -5.57 15.92
CA ALA A 59 26.65 -4.68 16.52
C ALA A 59 26.93 -5.02 17.99
N SER A 60 28.17 -4.84 18.45
CA SER A 60 28.51 -5.09 19.85
C SER A 60 27.83 -4.07 20.78
N PHE A 61 27.72 -4.38 22.09
CA PHE A 61 27.23 -3.41 23.08
C PHE A 61 28.01 -2.10 22.98
N ALA A 62 29.35 -2.16 22.98
CA ALA A 62 30.21 -0.98 22.88
C ALA A 62 30.04 -0.21 21.55
N THR A 63 29.71 -0.91 20.46
CA THR A 63 29.42 -0.28 19.16
C THR A 63 28.10 0.49 19.22
N LEU A 64 27.06 -0.07 19.84
CA LEU A 64 25.76 0.60 20.00
C LEU A 64 25.84 1.77 21.00
N ASP A 65 26.60 1.60 22.09
CA ASP A 65 26.80 2.58 23.17
C ASP A 65 27.57 3.84 22.70
N ALA A 66 28.28 3.75 21.58
CA ALA A 66 28.87 4.92 20.92
C ALA A 66 27.82 5.86 20.27
N TYR A 67 26.60 5.38 20.02
CA TYR A 67 25.52 6.13 19.35
C TYR A 67 24.26 6.30 20.23
N LEU A 68 24.07 5.42 21.22
CA LEU A 68 22.88 5.33 22.07
C LEU A 68 23.24 5.36 23.56
N PRO A 69 22.35 5.83 24.44
CA PRO A 69 22.55 5.70 25.89
C PRO A 69 22.60 4.23 26.34
N SER A 70 23.50 3.90 27.26
CA SER A 70 23.79 2.53 27.70
C SER A 70 22.58 1.73 28.21
N ASN A 71 21.56 2.41 28.76
CA ASN A 71 20.31 1.77 29.19
C ASN A 71 19.42 1.37 28.00
N ALA A 72 19.34 2.18 26.94
CA ALA A 72 18.68 1.79 25.69
C ALA A 72 19.43 0.65 25.01
N VAL A 73 20.77 0.66 25.02
CA VAL A 73 21.59 -0.44 24.50
C VAL A 73 21.36 -1.74 25.29
N ALA A 74 21.34 -1.67 26.61
CA ALA A 74 21.04 -2.84 27.45
C ALA A 74 19.68 -3.46 27.11
N ASN A 75 18.65 -2.63 26.91
CA ASN A 75 17.32 -3.09 26.51
C ASN A 75 17.33 -3.73 25.10
N LEU A 76 17.97 -3.09 24.12
CA LEU A 76 18.10 -3.62 22.75
C LEU A 76 18.85 -4.96 22.70
N VAL A 77 19.96 -5.06 23.43
CA VAL A 77 20.77 -6.28 23.51
C VAL A 77 20.00 -7.40 24.21
N ALA A 78 19.29 -7.11 25.32
CA ALA A 78 18.45 -8.10 25.99
C ALA A 78 17.31 -8.60 25.09
N GLN A 79 16.63 -7.69 24.39
CA GLN A 79 15.53 -8.04 23.49
C GLN A 79 16.03 -8.93 22.33
N ARG A 80 17.08 -8.51 21.61
CA ARG A 80 17.59 -9.27 20.45
C ARG A 80 18.18 -10.65 20.82
N THR A 81 18.62 -10.85 22.07
CA THR A 81 19.03 -12.18 22.55
C THR A 81 17.87 -13.15 22.74
N THR A 82 16.63 -12.65 22.80
CA THR A 82 15.42 -13.49 22.80
C THR A 82 14.99 -13.82 21.38
N ALA A 83 14.91 -12.80 20.51
CA ALA A 83 14.68 -12.94 19.07
C ALA A 83 15.26 -11.71 18.33
N PRO A 84 15.97 -11.88 17.20
CA PRO A 84 16.40 -10.76 16.36
C PRO A 84 15.21 -9.92 15.89
N PHE A 85 15.41 -8.61 15.78
CA PHE A 85 14.42 -7.69 15.22
C PHE A 85 14.23 -7.93 13.72
N THR A 86 12.98 -8.04 13.28
CA THR A 86 12.61 -8.11 11.85
C THR A 86 12.04 -6.79 11.33
N THR A 87 11.47 -5.94 12.18
CA THR A 87 10.85 -4.65 11.78
C THR A 87 11.37 -3.48 12.61
N LEU A 88 11.28 -2.24 12.09
CA LEU A 88 11.58 -1.03 12.87
C LEU A 88 10.59 -0.82 14.02
N ALA A 89 9.32 -1.21 13.86
CA ALA A 89 8.32 -1.12 14.94
C ALA A 89 8.69 -2.02 16.15
N GLN A 90 9.33 -3.17 15.92
CA GLN A 90 9.86 -3.99 17.03
C GLN A 90 11.05 -3.32 17.72
N VAL A 91 11.87 -2.55 16.99
CA VAL A 91 12.98 -1.76 17.55
C VAL A 91 12.43 -0.59 18.36
N SER A 92 11.41 0.13 17.86
CA SER A 92 10.83 1.29 18.58
C SER A 92 9.97 0.89 19.79
N ALA A 93 9.39 -0.31 19.78
CA ALA A 93 8.72 -0.89 20.94
C ALA A 93 9.67 -1.22 22.11
N VAL A 94 10.99 -1.20 21.92
CA VAL A 94 11.95 -1.40 23.01
C VAL A 94 11.97 -0.20 23.93
N SER A 95 11.89 -0.46 25.24
CA SER A 95 11.90 0.59 26.26
C SER A 95 13.07 1.56 26.08
N LEU A 96 12.75 2.86 26.06
CA LEU A 96 13.65 4.00 25.80
C LEU A 96 14.13 4.18 24.35
N VAL A 97 13.60 3.43 23.38
CA VAL A 97 13.97 3.49 21.94
C VAL A 97 12.87 4.18 21.12
N GLY A 98 12.45 5.38 21.51
CA GLY A 98 11.57 6.19 20.67
C GLY A 98 12.23 6.68 19.37
N GLU A 99 11.47 7.35 18.50
CA GLU A 99 11.88 7.91 17.20
C GLU A 99 13.31 8.51 17.17
N TYR A 100 13.66 9.39 18.12
CA TYR A 100 14.99 9.98 18.20
C TYR A 100 16.13 8.94 18.30
N ARG A 101 15.88 7.79 18.95
CA ARG A 101 16.84 6.68 19.01
C ARG A 101 16.88 5.88 17.71
N LEU A 102 15.77 5.78 16.97
CA LEU A 102 15.80 5.22 15.60
C LEU A 102 16.72 6.05 14.71
N THR A 103 16.66 7.39 14.76
CA THR A 103 17.58 8.27 14.01
C THR A 103 19.04 8.07 14.43
N GLN A 104 19.32 7.87 15.72
CA GLN A 104 20.67 7.55 16.20
C GLN A 104 21.15 6.16 15.76
N ILE A 105 20.25 5.17 15.74
CA ILE A 105 20.50 3.82 15.20
C ILE A 105 20.85 3.90 13.72
N GLU A 106 20.09 4.67 12.92
CA GLU A 106 20.35 4.87 11.49
C GLU A 106 21.72 5.54 11.28
N GLY A 107 22.02 6.60 12.03
CA GLY A 107 23.33 7.27 12.01
C GLY A 107 24.48 6.32 12.36
N GLY A 108 24.28 5.42 13.32
CA GLY A 108 25.22 4.35 13.67
C GLY A 108 25.39 3.33 12.55
N ALA A 109 24.30 2.84 11.97
CA ALA A 109 24.32 1.91 10.85
C ALA A 109 25.06 2.49 9.63
N ARG A 110 24.83 3.76 9.31
CA ARG A 110 25.51 4.49 8.23
C ARG A 110 27.00 4.69 8.53
N ALA A 111 27.34 5.12 9.75
CA ALA A 111 28.73 5.32 10.18
C ALA A 111 29.55 4.01 10.26
N GLN A 112 28.90 2.87 10.49
CA GLN A 112 29.50 1.54 10.49
C GLN A 112 29.40 0.82 9.13
N GLY A 113 28.88 1.47 8.09
CA GLY A 113 28.84 0.94 6.72
C GLY A 113 27.79 -0.15 6.46
N PHE A 114 26.80 -0.32 7.35
CA PHE A 114 25.70 -1.25 7.13
C PHE A 114 24.68 -0.74 6.11
N ILE A 115 24.52 0.58 5.98
CA ILE A 115 23.70 1.23 4.93
C ILE A 115 24.52 2.24 4.12
N GLY A 116 24.22 2.32 2.83
CA GLY A 116 24.89 3.19 1.86
C GLY A 116 24.08 4.42 1.49
N GLY A 117 24.44 5.05 0.36
CA GLY A 117 23.73 6.21 -0.19
C GLY A 117 22.35 5.90 -0.78
N SER A 118 22.05 4.63 -1.07
CA SER A 118 20.74 4.16 -1.56
C SER A 118 19.67 4.03 -0.46
N CYS A 119 20.06 4.09 0.82
CA CYS A 119 19.12 4.26 1.92
C CYS A 119 19.05 5.74 2.30
N VAL A 120 17.87 6.36 2.15
CA VAL A 120 17.65 7.77 2.53
C VAL A 120 17.68 7.91 4.05
N GLY A 121 17.05 6.97 4.76
CA GLY A 121 17.05 6.92 6.21
C GLY A 121 15.68 6.53 6.76
N ILE A 122 15.45 6.83 8.03
CA ILE A 122 14.15 6.64 8.71
C ILE A 122 13.36 7.94 8.68
N VAL A 123 12.14 7.89 8.13
CA VAL A 123 11.19 9.01 8.00
C VAL A 123 9.87 8.57 8.62
N ASP A 124 9.44 9.21 9.71
CA ASP A 124 8.22 8.84 10.46
C ASP A 124 8.12 7.33 10.78
N GLU A 125 9.21 6.74 11.30
CA GLU A 125 9.38 5.29 11.57
C GLU A 125 9.50 4.36 10.34
N LEU A 126 9.41 4.89 9.11
CA LEU A 126 9.57 4.15 7.86
C LEU A 126 11.01 4.23 7.33
N ALA A 127 11.68 3.10 7.03
CA ALA A 127 12.98 3.14 6.34
C ALA A 127 12.78 3.21 4.82
N VAL A 128 13.24 4.30 4.21
CA VAL A 128 12.93 4.68 2.82
C VAL A 128 14.19 4.60 1.95
N SER A 129 14.10 3.97 0.77
CA SER A 129 15.18 3.97 -0.24
C SER A 129 15.27 5.30 -0.99
N THR A 130 16.31 5.50 -1.80
CA THR A 130 16.39 6.66 -2.72
C THR A 130 15.25 6.68 -3.72
N ASP A 131 14.83 5.49 -4.15
CA ASP A 131 13.90 5.32 -5.26
C ASP A 131 12.45 5.48 -4.73
N ASP A 132 12.16 4.92 -3.55
CA ASP A 132 10.93 5.18 -2.79
C ASP A 132 10.78 6.70 -2.52
N ALA A 133 11.84 7.36 -2.06
CA ALA A 133 11.80 8.79 -1.75
C ALA A 133 11.56 9.64 -3.01
N ALA A 134 12.16 9.27 -4.15
CA ALA A 134 11.92 9.91 -5.43
C ALA A 134 10.49 9.69 -5.91
N ALA A 135 9.96 8.47 -5.78
CA ALA A 135 8.58 8.12 -6.14
C ALA A 135 7.55 8.89 -5.29
N ILE A 136 7.73 8.94 -3.96
CA ILE A 136 6.85 9.72 -3.05
C ILE A 136 6.88 11.21 -3.42
N VAL A 137 8.06 11.78 -3.67
CA VAL A 137 8.19 13.19 -4.06
C VAL A 137 7.56 13.46 -5.42
N SER A 138 7.68 12.53 -6.37
CA SER A 138 7.00 12.59 -7.67
C SER A 138 5.47 12.60 -7.47
N LEU A 139 4.92 11.56 -6.83
CA LEU A 139 3.50 11.42 -6.51
C LEU A 139 2.94 12.68 -5.84
N VAL A 140 3.58 13.15 -4.76
CA VAL A 140 3.09 14.31 -4.00
C VAL A 140 3.16 15.60 -4.80
N ASN A 141 4.03 15.71 -5.80
CA ASN A 141 4.11 16.88 -6.68
C ASN A 141 3.13 16.82 -7.88
N THR A 142 2.92 15.66 -8.49
CA THR A 142 2.13 15.51 -9.74
C THR A 142 0.67 15.16 -9.49
N ALA A 143 0.34 14.34 -8.49
CA ALA A 143 -1.01 13.83 -8.26
C ALA A 143 -2.07 14.95 -8.20
N SER A 144 -3.26 14.72 -8.75
CA SER A 144 -4.36 15.69 -8.66
C SER A 144 -4.82 15.95 -7.21
N ALA A 145 -5.65 16.97 -6.99
CA ALA A 145 -6.22 17.20 -5.67
C ALA A 145 -7.07 16.02 -5.20
N GLN A 146 -7.92 15.48 -6.08
CA GLN A 146 -8.76 14.32 -5.80
C GLN A 146 -7.89 13.07 -5.51
N ALA A 147 -6.85 12.85 -6.31
CA ALA A 147 -5.87 11.79 -6.10
C ALA A 147 -5.31 11.80 -4.68
N LEU A 148 -4.73 12.93 -4.26
CA LEU A 148 -4.04 13.03 -2.97
C LEU A 148 -5.02 12.88 -1.79
N HIS A 149 -6.27 13.33 -1.94
CA HIS A 149 -7.33 13.08 -0.95
C HIS A 149 -7.78 11.61 -0.90
N SER A 150 -7.76 10.88 -2.02
CA SER A 150 -8.02 9.43 -2.05
C SER A 150 -6.90 8.62 -1.40
N VAL A 151 -5.64 9.05 -1.52
CA VAL A 151 -4.48 8.42 -0.84
C VAL A 151 -4.46 8.74 0.65
N LEU A 152 -4.93 9.93 1.04
CA LEU A 152 -4.88 10.43 2.42
C LEU A 152 -6.29 10.72 2.99
N PRO A 153 -7.22 9.75 3.01
CA PRO A 153 -8.62 10.00 3.37
C PRO A 153 -8.78 10.43 4.84
N LEU A 154 -7.92 9.91 5.72
CA LEU A 154 -7.89 10.27 7.15
C LEU A 154 -7.03 11.50 7.45
N ALA A 155 -6.21 11.95 6.49
CA ALA A 155 -5.30 13.08 6.60
C ALA A 155 -5.69 14.21 5.63
N TRP A 156 -7.00 14.47 5.50
CA TRP A 156 -7.55 15.45 4.54
C TRP A 156 -6.88 16.83 4.61
N ASN A 157 -6.66 17.36 5.82
CA ASN A 157 -5.95 18.62 6.02
C ASN A 157 -4.46 18.54 5.63
N GLY A 158 -3.83 17.39 5.84
CA GLY A 158 -2.48 17.10 5.38
C GLY A 158 -2.38 17.11 3.84
N ALA A 159 -3.30 16.44 3.15
CA ALA A 159 -3.40 16.48 1.68
C ALA A 159 -3.59 17.91 1.13
N THR A 160 -4.49 18.69 1.74
CA THR A 160 -4.65 20.13 1.39
C THR A 160 -3.36 20.91 1.59
N ASN A 161 -2.63 20.67 2.69
CA ASN A 161 -1.36 21.34 2.96
C ASN A 161 -0.27 20.93 1.96
N LEU A 162 -0.17 19.64 1.62
CA LEU A 162 0.73 19.15 0.58
C LEU A 162 0.45 19.84 -0.76
N LEU A 163 -0.81 19.88 -1.21
CA LEU A 163 -1.20 20.57 -2.46
C LEU A 163 -0.75 22.04 -2.49
N ASN A 164 -0.92 22.76 -1.37
CA ASN A 164 -0.56 24.17 -1.25
C ASN A 164 0.95 24.44 -1.12
N LEU A 165 1.74 23.45 -0.70
CA LEU A 165 3.18 23.59 -0.42
C LEU A 165 4.08 23.05 -1.54
N ARG A 166 3.50 22.57 -2.65
CA ARG A 166 4.25 22.15 -3.84
C ARG A 166 5.13 23.29 -4.41
N PRO A 167 6.31 22.97 -4.97
CA PRO A 167 6.90 21.64 -5.10
C PRO A 167 7.75 21.23 -3.88
N PHE A 168 7.69 19.96 -3.52
CA PHE A 168 8.60 19.34 -2.56
C PHE A 168 9.87 18.81 -3.24
N THR A 169 10.99 18.84 -2.51
CA THR A 169 12.29 18.32 -2.96
C THR A 169 12.79 17.11 -2.17
N SER A 170 12.10 16.70 -1.10
CA SER A 170 12.45 15.52 -0.30
C SER A 170 11.24 14.95 0.45
N VAL A 171 11.28 13.64 0.71
CA VAL A 171 10.27 12.95 1.52
C VAL A 171 10.21 13.48 2.97
N GLN A 172 11.32 13.96 3.53
CA GLN A 172 11.33 14.58 4.87
C GLN A 172 10.52 15.90 4.90
N ALA A 173 10.55 16.70 3.83
CA ALA A 173 9.73 17.91 3.76
C ALA A 173 8.23 17.59 3.67
N ILE A 174 7.88 16.46 3.05
CA ILE A 174 6.51 15.92 2.98
C ILE A 174 6.08 15.45 4.38
N ALA A 175 6.90 14.65 5.06
CA ALA A 175 6.66 14.18 6.43
C ALA A 175 6.47 15.33 7.43
N ASN A 176 7.33 16.35 7.36
CA ASN A 176 7.26 17.55 8.19
C ASN A 176 6.03 18.46 7.89
N THR A 177 5.18 18.12 6.91
CA THR A 177 3.98 18.93 6.60
C THR A 177 2.90 18.72 7.65
N ALA A 178 2.34 19.81 8.18
CA ALA A 178 1.31 19.75 9.22
C ALA A 178 0.10 18.90 8.78
N GLY A 179 -0.22 17.86 9.55
CA GLY A 179 -1.29 16.91 9.24
C GLY A 179 -0.84 15.67 8.46
N ILE A 180 0.45 15.54 8.17
CA ILE A 180 1.12 14.30 7.74
C ILE A 180 1.77 13.64 8.96
N GLY A 181 1.97 12.32 8.89
CA GLY A 181 2.68 11.50 9.86
C GLY A 181 2.83 10.06 9.34
N THR A 182 3.35 9.14 10.16
CA THR A 182 3.68 7.73 9.78
C THR A 182 2.67 7.05 8.87
N VAL A 183 1.37 7.05 9.22
CA VAL A 183 0.33 6.39 8.41
C VAL A 183 0.17 7.05 7.03
N SER A 184 0.31 8.37 6.97
CA SER A 184 0.25 9.14 5.71
C SER A 184 1.48 8.88 4.85
N ILE A 185 2.68 8.83 5.43
CA ILE A 185 3.92 8.51 4.70
C ILE A 185 3.91 7.07 4.20
N ARG A 186 3.44 6.10 5.00
CA ARG A 186 3.27 4.70 4.57
C ARG A 186 2.25 4.59 3.41
N ALA A 187 1.12 5.30 3.49
CA ALA A 187 0.14 5.34 2.40
C ALA A 187 0.73 5.95 1.12
N LEU A 188 1.38 7.12 1.22
CA LEU A 188 2.04 7.80 0.10
C LEU A 188 3.13 6.92 -0.53
N ARG A 189 3.95 6.22 0.25
CA ARG A 189 4.95 5.29 -0.30
C ARG A 189 4.26 4.13 -1.01
N ASN A 190 3.33 3.43 -0.37
CA ASN A 190 2.65 2.29 -0.98
C ASN A 190 2.02 2.69 -2.32
N THR A 191 1.30 3.80 -2.36
CA THR A 191 0.74 4.34 -3.60
C THR A 191 1.81 4.73 -4.63
N ALA A 192 2.94 5.31 -4.20
CA ALA A 192 4.03 5.68 -5.09
C ALA A 192 4.83 4.48 -5.65
N THR A 193 4.86 3.34 -4.94
CA THR A 193 5.61 2.14 -5.35
C THR A 193 4.74 1.04 -5.96
N MET A 194 3.41 1.11 -5.82
CA MET A 194 2.46 0.12 -6.36
C MET A 194 1.73 0.56 -7.64
N GLY A 195 1.87 1.82 -8.06
CA GLY A 195 1.43 2.30 -9.39
C GLY A 195 0.22 3.22 -9.36
N TYR A 196 0.34 4.39 -8.71
CA TYR A 196 -0.76 5.35 -8.60
C TYR A 196 -1.38 5.76 -9.94
N SER A 197 -0.57 6.00 -10.98
CA SER A 197 -1.07 6.56 -12.23
C SER A 197 -1.77 5.49 -13.06
N ILE A 198 -1.29 4.24 -13.01
CA ILE A 198 -1.99 3.10 -13.63
C ILE A 198 -3.28 2.76 -12.85
N GLU A 199 -3.30 2.88 -11.52
CA GLU A 199 -4.52 2.81 -10.70
C GLU A 199 -5.51 3.93 -11.06
N ALA A 200 -5.03 5.18 -11.20
CA ALA A 200 -5.85 6.34 -11.58
C ALA A 200 -6.45 6.18 -12.98
N LEU A 201 -5.68 5.64 -13.93
CA LEU A 201 -6.17 5.27 -15.26
C LEU A 201 -7.22 4.17 -15.19
N GLY A 202 -7.01 3.13 -14.39
CA GLY A 202 -8.01 2.08 -14.18
C GLY A 202 -9.28 2.59 -13.50
N ALA A 203 -9.17 3.51 -12.53
CA ALA A 203 -10.30 4.19 -11.91
C ALA A 203 -11.06 5.06 -12.92
N ALA A 204 -10.36 5.79 -13.79
CA ALA A 204 -10.97 6.56 -14.87
C ALA A 204 -11.73 5.65 -15.86
N VAL A 205 -11.13 4.53 -16.29
CA VAL A 205 -11.79 3.50 -17.11
C VAL A 205 -13.05 2.96 -16.40
N ASN A 206 -12.94 2.59 -15.12
CA ASN A 206 -14.04 2.07 -14.32
C ASN A 206 -15.16 3.09 -14.06
N SER A 207 -14.87 4.39 -14.16
CA SER A 207 -15.84 5.47 -13.97
C SER A 207 -16.69 5.78 -15.22
N LEU A 208 -16.32 5.26 -16.39
CA LEU A 208 -17.08 5.46 -17.61
C LEU A 208 -18.49 4.84 -17.48
N PRO A 209 -19.54 5.50 -18.00
CA PRO A 209 -20.88 4.92 -18.03
C PRO A 209 -20.87 3.55 -18.74
N PRO A 210 -21.57 2.53 -18.21
CA PRO A 210 -21.62 1.22 -18.83
C PRO A 210 -22.29 1.31 -20.20
N ASP A 211 -21.61 0.77 -21.20
CA ASP A 211 -22.09 0.62 -22.57
C ASP A 211 -21.78 -0.79 -23.12
N ASP A 212 -22.16 -1.06 -24.37
CA ASP A 212 -22.03 -2.38 -25.01
C ASP A 212 -20.56 -2.88 -25.14
N TRP A 213 -19.58 -2.01 -24.86
CA TRP A 213 -18.14 -2.28 -24.92
C TRP A 213 -17.45 -1.95 -23.58
N THR A 214 -18.17 -2.14 -22.47
CA THR A 214 -17.66 -1.84 -21.11
C THR A 214 -16.33 -2.53 -20.84
N VAL A 215 -15.33 -1.74 -20.43
CA VAL A 215 -14.05 -2.23 -19.93
C VAL A 215 -13.98 -1.98 -18.43
N LYS A 216 -13.40 -2.91 -17.67
CA LYS A 216 -13.03 -2.73 -16.27
C LYS A 216 -11.57 -3.09 -16.03
N PHE A 217 -11.00 -2.42 -15.04
CA PHE A 217 -9.68 -2.64 -14.48
C PHE A 217 -9.80 -3.06 -13.02
N ASP A 218 -8.89 -3.93 -12.59
CA ASP A 218 -8.73 -4.30 -11.19
C ASP A 218 -7.25 -4.56 -10.90
N PHE A 219 -6.79 -4.15 -9.72
CA PHE A 219 -5.41 -4.29 -9.25
C PHE A 219 -5.33 -5.08 -7.93
N ASP A 220 -6.47 -5.34 -7.29
CA ASP A 220 -6.57 -6.05 -6.01
C ASP A 220 -7.54 -7.23 -6.13
N PHE A 221 -7.11 -8.23 -6.91
CA PHE A 221 -7.87 -9.46 -7.15
C PHE A 221 -7.11 -10.69 -6.65
N ASP A 222 -7.87 -11.70 -6.21
CA ASP A 222 -7.36 -13.04 -5.99
C ASP A 222 -7.46 -13.88 -7.28
N GLU A 223 -6.38 -14.59 -7.59
CA GLU A 223 -6.24 -15.39 -8.82
C GLU A 223 -7.18 -16.62 -8.85
N VAL A 224 -7.48 -17.20 -7.68
CA VAL A 224 -8.43 -18.29 -7.55
C VAL A 224 -9.85 -17.74 -7.73
N ASP A 225 -10.21 -16.66 -7.03
CA ASP A 225 -11.55 -16.07 -7.17
C ASP A 225 -11.84 -15.64 -8.63
N VAL A 226 -10.86 -15.07 -9.35
CA VAL A 226 -11.04 -14.76 -10.79
C VAL A 226 -11.26 -16.02 -11.64
N MET A 227 -10.54 -17.12 -11.35
CA MET A 227 -10.70 -18.39 -12.08
C MET A 227 -12.04 -19.09 -11.80
N TRP A 228 -12.60 -18.95 -10.59
CA TRP A 228 -13.82 -19.64 -10.16
C TRP A 228 -15.12 -18.80 -10.26
N SER A 229 -15.04 -17.47 -10.16
CA SER A 229 -16.21 -16.56 -10.07
C SER A 229 -17.15 -16.54 -11.28
N SER A 230 -16.70 -17.05 -12.44
CA SER A 230 -17.47 -16.95 -13.70
C SER A 230 -18.52 -18.05 -13.90
N GLY A 231 -18.46 -19.13 -13.11
CA GLY A 231 -19.23 -20.35 -13.30
C GLY A 231 -18.73 -21.15 -14.51
N GLU A 232 -18.23 -22.37 -14.28
CA GLU A 232 -17.56 -23.20 -15.30
C GLU A 232 -18.36 -23.32 -16.60
N ASP A 233 -19.69 -23.49 -16.50
CA ASP A 233 -20.64 -23.66 -17.61
C ASP A 233 -20.66 -22.52 -18.64
N ARG A 234 -20.02 -21.38 -18.36
CA ARG A 234 -20.01 -20.19 -19.25
C ARG A 234 -18.64 -19.83 -19.80
N ILE A 235 -17.57 -20.45 -19.31
CA ILE A 235 -16.21 -20.19 -19.80
C ILE A 235 -16.00 -21.05 -21.05
N THR A 236 -15.85 -20.42 -22.21
CA THR A 236 -15.70 -21.11 -23.50
C THR A 236 -14.26 -21.12 -24.03
N SER A 237 -13.37 -20.34 -23.41
CA SER A 237 -11.93 -20.47 -23.59
C SER A 237 -11.18 -20.09 -22.31
N ALA A 238 -10.11 -20.81 -22.00
CA ALA A 238 -9.23 -20.51 -20.87
C ALA A 238 -7.81 -20.93 -21.22
N THR A 239 -6.86 -20.00 -21.14
CA THR A 239 -5.43 -20.25 -21.32
C THR A 239 -4.64 -19.56 -20.22
N CYS A 240 -4.04 -20.34 -19.33
CA CYS A 240 -3.23 -19.88 -18.21
C CYS A 240 -1.74 -20.12 -18.45
N PHE A 241 -0.90 -19.44 -17.67
CA PHE A 241 0.56 -19.47 -17.75
C PHE A 241 1.18 -19.18 -16.39
N GLY A 242 2.18 -19.97 -15.99
CA GLY A 242 2.85 -19.80 -14.69
C GLY A 242 1.97 -20.08 -13.46
N ILE A 243 0.77 -20.62 -13.67
CA ILE A 243 -0.12 -21.15 -12.64
C ILE A 243 -0.04 -22.68 -12.70
N ASP A 244 -0.07 -23.34 -11.54
CA ASP A 244 -0.04 -24.80 -11.46
C ASP A 244 -1.31 -25.41 -12.12
N PRO A 245 -1.18 -26.28 -13.14
CA PRO A 245 -2.32 -26.96 -13.73
C PRO A 245 -3.17 -27.78 -12.74
N SER A 246 -2.63 -28.13 -11.57
CA SER A 246 -3.40 -28.80 -10.52
C SER A 246 -4.49 -27.93 -9.88
N SER A 247 -4.41 -26.59 -10.00
CA SER A 247 -5.41 -25.65 -9.49
C SER A 247 -6.45 -25.21 -10.53
N PHE A 248 -6.40 -25.75 -11.75
CA PHE A 248 -7.34 -25.38 -12.81
C PHE A 248 -8.75 -25.95 -12.54
N PRO A 249 -9.84 -25.17 -12.67
CA PRO A 249 -11.19 -25.65 -12.44
C PRO A 249 -11.57 -26.85 -13.32
N ALA A 250 -11.14 -26.86 -14.59
CA ALA A 250 -11.45 -27.92 -15.53
C ALA A 250 -10.26 -28.37 -16.38
N SER A 251 -10.22 -29.66 -16.72
CA SER A 251 -9.12 -30.33 -17.43
C SER A 251 -8.90 -29.89 -18.88
N TRP A 252 -9.84 -29.13 -19.45
CA TRP A 252 -9.73 -28.56 -20.80
C TRP A 252 -9.00 -27.20 -20.82
N TRP A 253 -8.73 -26.59 -19.65
CA TRP A 253 -8.01 -25.33 -19.56
C TRP A 253 -6.58 -25.48 -20.10
N GLY A 254 -6.20 -24.61 -21.04
CA GLY A 254 -4.86 -24.64 -21.63
C GLY A 254 -3.81 -24.11 -20.65
N ASN A 255 -2.72 -24.85 -20.43
CA ASN A 255 -1.51 -24.30 -19.85
C ASN A 255 -0.51 -24.00 -20.97
N ARG A 256 -0.22 -22.72 -21.26
CA ARG A 256 0.87 -22.35 -22.18
C ARG A 256 2.20 -22.37 -21.43
N PRO A 257 3.30 -22.87 -22.04
CA PRO A 257 4.55 -23.11 -21.32
C PRO A 257 5.36 -21.85 -20.98
N ASN A 258 5.04 -20.71 -21.59
CA ASN A 258 5.79 -19.46 -21.42
C ASN A 258 5.00 -18.46 -20.57
N LEU A 259 5.71 -17.79 -19.65
CA LEU A 259 5.22 -16.63 -18.92
C LEU A 259 4.94 -15.46 -19.88
N ALA A 260 4.01 -14.57 -19.50
CA ALA A 260 3.88 -13.29 -20.19
C ALA A 260 5.12 -12.43 -19.95
N ASN A 261 5.45 -11.60 -20.94
CA ASN A 261 6.51 -10.59 -20.84
C ASN A 261 5.92 -9.18 -20.89
N ALA A 262 6.76 -8.18 -20.60
CA ALA A 262 6.42 -6.75 -20.67
C ALA A 262 5.59 -6.36 -21.92
N THR A 263 5.98 -6.82 -23.10
CA THR A 263 5.29 -6.46 -24.35
C THR A 263 3.90 -7.07 -24.44
N GLU A 264 3.69 -8.27 -23.90
CA GLU A 264 2.36 -8.87 -23.84
C GLU A 264 1.44 -8.09 -22.90
N VAL A 265 1.90 -7.80 -21.67
CA VAL A 265 1.11 -7.04 -20.68
C VAL A 265 0.74 -5.66 -21.24
N ARG A 266 1.73 -4.91 -21.76
CA ARG A 266 1.53 -3.62 -22.45
C ARG A 266 0.43 -3.69 -23.50
N ASN A 267 0.49 -4.68 -24.39
CA ASN A 267 -0.45 -4.80 -25.50
C ASN A 267 -1.89 -5.05 -25.01
N TYR A 268 -2.08 -5.89 -23.99
CA TYR A 268 -3.40 -6.14 -23.41
C TYR A 268 -3.96 -4.89 -22.70
N ILE A 269 -3.14 -4.23 -21.87
CA ILE A 269 -3.57 -3.03 -21.13
C ILE A 269 -3.86 -1.86 -22.08
N THR A 270 -2.94 -1.54 -23.00
CA THR A 270 -3.15 -0.46 -23.99
C THR A 270 -4.36 -0.74 -24.88
N SER A 271 -4.60 -2.01 -25.25
CA SER A 271 -5.82 -2.39 -25.98
C SER A 271 -7.09 -2.15 -25.15
N ALA A 272 -7.11 -2.55 -23.88
CA ALA A 272 -8.24 -2.31 -22.99
C ALA A 272 -8.51 -0.81 -22.78
N VAL A 273 -7.48 -0.01 -22.54
CA VAL A 273 -7.56 1.45 -22.43
C VAL A 273 -8.07 2.09 -23.74
N SER A 274 -7.61 1.61 -24.90
CA SER A 274 -8.08 2.11 -26.20
C SER A 274 -9.55 1.76 -26.48
N THR A 275 -10.04 0.60 -26.03
CA THR A 275 -11.46 0.23 -26.14
C THR A 275 -12.33 1.07 -25.21
N ALA A 276 -11.88 1.29 -23.97
CA ALA A 276 -12.54 2.17 -23.00
C ALA A 276 -12.62 3.61 -23.52
N ASN A 277 -11.47 4.18 -23.91
CA ASN A 277 -11.35 5.58 -24.32
C ASN A 277 -11.65 5.84 -25.81
N ARG A 278 -12.39 4.94 -26.48
CA ARG A 278 -12.72 5.08 -27.91
C ARG A 278 -13.51 6.35 -28.25
N ASN A 279 -14.20 6.91 -27.27
CA ASN A 279 -14.96 8.17 -27.37
C ASN A 279 -14.19 9.39 -26.83
N HIS A 280 -12.91 9.25 -26.47
CA HIS A 280 -12.07 10.30 -25.88
C HIS A 280 -12.67 10.94 -24.60
N GLN A 281 -13.26 10.11 -23.73
CA GLN A 281 -13.89 10.52 -22.47
C GLN A 281 -12.93 10.55 -21.27
N ILE A 282 -11.77 9.89 -21.38
CA ILE A 282 -10.68 9.96 -20.40
C ILE A 282 -9.65 10.98 -20.88
N GLU A 283 -9.24 11.88 -19.99
CA GLU A 283 -8.22 12.90 -20.25
C GLU A 283 -6.91 12.29 -20.74
N SER A 284 -6.31 12.90 -21.77
CA SER A 284 -5.11 12.35 -22.43
C SER A 284 -3.88 12.29 -21.53
N GLU A 285 -3.82 13.15 -20.51
CA GLU A 285 -2.75 13.16 -19.50
C GLU A 285 -2.84 11.90 -18.63
N ILE A 286 -4.01 11.60 -18.05
CA ILE A 286 -4.27 10.37 -17.28
C ILE A 286 -3.92 9.10 -18.07
N VAL A 287 -4.27 9.05 -19.36
CA VAL A 287 -3.91 7.92 -20.24
C VAL A 287 -2.39 7.81 -20.44
N THR A 288 -1.71 8.94 -20.64
CA THR A 288 -0.27 8.97 -20.91
C THR A 288 0.52 8.63 -19.65
N GLU A 289 0.18 9.21 -18.51
CA GLU A 289 0.81 8.95 -17.22
C GLU A 289 0.56 7.50 -16.78
N GLY A 290 -0.67 7.00 -16.83
CA GLY A 290 -0.98 5.64 -16.41
C GLY A 290 -0.34 4.55 -17.29
N LEU A 291 -0.23 4.78 -18.61
CA LEU A 291 0.53 3.86 -19.47
C LEU A 291 2.05 3.99 -19.28
N SER A 292 2.57 5.17 -18.93
CA SER A 292 3.99 5.33 -18.58
C SER A 292 4.34 4.69 -17.23
N ASP A 293 3.41 4.70 -16.28
CA ASP A 293 3.55 4.09 -14.95
C ASP A 293 3.50 2.56 -15.05
N LEU A 294 2.59 2.04 -15.88
CA LEU A 294 2.60 0.63 -16.29
C LEU A 294 3.97 0.19 -16.83
N GLU A 295 4.63 1.01 -17.67
CA GLU A 295 5.97 0.66 -18.19
C GLU A 295 6.99 0.45 -17.08
N SER A 296 7.03 1.31 -16.06
CA SER A 296 7.91 1.14 -14.89
C SER A 296 7.65 -0.15 -14.10
N HIS A 297 6.42 -0.67 -14.12
CA HIS A 297 6.07 -1.93 -13.44
C HIS A 297 6.30 -3.20 -14.27
N ILE A 298 6.52 -3.09 -15.58
CA ILE A 298 6.61 -4.29 -16.45
C ILE A 298 7.95 -4.47 -17.17
N VAL A 299 8.75 -3.41 -17.36
CA VAL A 299 9.98 -3.48 -18.18
C VAL A 299 11.05 -4.36 -17.53
N GLY A 300 11.32 -5.51 -18.15
CA GLY A 300 12.29 -6.51 -17.66
C GLY A 300 11.66 -7.62 -16.79
N HIS A 301 10.36 -7.54 -16.52
CA HIS A 301 9.64 -8.47 -15.65
C HIS A 301 8.92 -9.59 -16.43
N THR A 302 8.60 -10.67 -15.71
CA THR A 302 7.81 -11.81 -16.21
C THR A 302 6.57 -12.04 -15.36
N PHE A 303 5.50 -12.49 -16.00
CA PHE A 303 4.16 -12.52 -15.41
C PHE A 303 3.51 -13.90 -15.53
N LYS A 304 2.91 -14.38 -14.44
CA LYS A 304 1.93 -15.48 -14.44
C LYS A 304 0.51 -14.90 -14.64
N GLY A 305 -0.46 -15.72 -15.03
CA GLY A 305 -1.83 -15.25 -15.25
C GLY A 305 -2.69 -16.16 -16.12
N CYS A 306 -3.85 -15.65 -16.54
CA CYS A 306 -4.74 -16.31 -17.51
C CYS A 306 -5.41 -15.31 -18.46
N HIS A 307 -5.79 -15.82 -19.64
CA HIS A 307 -6.81 -15.24 -20.51
C HIS A 307 -8.05 -16.16 -20.48
N LEU A 308 -9.21 -15.59 -20.17
CA LEU A 308 -10.49 -16.30 -20.08
C LEU A 308 -11.49 -15.64 -21.05
N GLY A 309 -12.22 -16.44 -21.81
CA GLY A 309 -13.37 -16.02 -22.62
C GLY A 309 -14.64 -16.64 -22.06
N ILE A 310 -15.64 -15.80 -21.78
CA ILE A 310 -16.91 -16.15 -21.15
C ILE A 310 -18.03 -15.72 -22.09
N GLU A 311 -18.89 -16.64 -22.50
CA GLU A 311 -20.05 -16.31 -23.33
C GLU A 311 -21.23 -15.80 -22.50
N ARG A 312 -21.89 -14.76 -23.00
CA ARG A 312 -23.16 -14.24 -22.45
C ARG A 312 -24.33 -14.38 -23.43
N GLY A 313 -24.07 -14.93 -24.62
CA GLY A 313 -25.03 -15.24 -25.66
C GLY A 313 -24.32 -15.36 -27.02
N PRO A 314 -25.04 -15.67 -28.11
CA PRO A 314 -24.46 -15.84 -29.44
C PRO A 314 -23.86 -14.56 -30.05
N TRP A 315 -24.11 -13.39 -29.45
CA TRP A 315 -23.69 -12.07 -29.94
C TRP A 315 -22.99 -11.24 -28.86
N ALA A 316 -22.63 -11.82 -27.71
CA ALA A 316 -22.04 -11.07 -26.61
C ALA A 316 -21.18 -11.96 -25.71
N GLY A 317 -20.04 -11.41 -25.28
CA GLY A 317 -19.12 -12.10 -24.39
C GLY A 317 -18.30 -11.17 -23.53
N VAL A 318 -17.53 -11.79 -22.63
CA VAL A 318 -16.60 -11.14 -21.73
C VAL A 318 -15.24 -11.80 -21.90
N GLN A 319 -14.21 -11.01 -22.14
CA GLN A 319 -12.82 -11.45 -22.04
C GLN A 319 -12.25 -10.95 -20.72
N VAL A 320 -11.72 -11.85 -19.89
CA VAL A 320 -10.91 -11.51 -18.73
C VAL A 320 -9.46 -11.81 -19.05
N SER A 321 -8.54 -10.93 -18.68
CA SER A 321 -7.10 -11.19 -18.77
C SER A 321 -6.42 -10.58 -17.57
N PHE A 322 -5.72 -11.40 -16.80
CA PHE A 322 -5.01 -10.97 -15.60
C PHE A 322 -3.54 -11.38 -15.65
N PHE A 323 -2.70 -10.54 -15.04
CA PHE A 323 -1.25 -10.68 -14.98
C PHE A 323 -0.80 -10.40 -13.56
N ILE A 324 0.10 -11.23 -13.04
CA ILE A 324 0.74 -11.08 -11.73
C ILE A 324 2.24 -11.21 -11.95
N ASP A 325 2.98 -10.19 -11.56
CA ASP A 325 4.44 -10.17 -11.61
C ASP A 325 5.01 -11.27 -10.69
N THR A 326 5.87 -12.10 -11.27
CA THR A 326 6.57 -13.19 -10.56
C THR A 326 7.60 -12.72 -9.52
N THR A 327 7.95 -11.43 -9.50
CA THR A 327 8.94 -10.83 -8.59
C THR A 327 8.36 -9.73 -7.71
N SER A 328 7.70 -8.70 -8.28
CA SER A 328 7.16 -7.58 -7.47
C SER A 328 5.78 -7.85 -6.86
N ASN A 329 5.07 -8.89 -7.32
CA ASN A 329 3.64 -9.11 -7.06
C ASN A 329 2.73 -7.94 -7.49
N PHE A 330 3.19 -7.03 -8.36
CA PHE A 330 2.29 -6.13 -9.10
C PHE A 330 1.24 -6.95 -9.85
N ARG A 331 -0.03 -6.52 -9.76
CA ARG A 331 -1.19 -7.23 -10.33
C ARG A 331 -1.96 -6.29 -11.23
N VAL A 332 -2.42 -6.79 -12.38
CA VAL A 332 -3.39 -6.08 -13.20
C VAL A 332 -4.32 -7.06 -13.90
N MET A 333 -5.63 -6.86 -13.72
CA MET A 333 -6.69 -7.54 -14.43
C MET A 333 -7.45 -6.54 -15.31
N THR A 334 -7.80 -7.00 -16.50
CA THR A 334 -8.75 -6.33 -17.39
C THR A 334 -9.93 -7.24 -17.68
N GLN A 335 -11.13 -6.68 -17.67
CA GLN A 335 -12.35 -7.33 -18.11
C GLN A 335 -12.95 -6.50 -19.24
N ARG A 336 -13.12 -7.08 -20.43
CA ARG A 336 -13.67 -6.42 -21.62
C ARG A 336 -14.95 -7.09 -22.05
N HIS A 337 -16.05 -6.35 -22.09
CA HIS A 337 -17.31 -6.79 -22.68
C HIS A 337 -17.28 -6.46 -24.17
N TRP A 338 -17.84 -7.35 -24.99
CA TRP A 338 -18.02 -7.14 -26.42
C TRP A 338 -19.42 -7.59 -26.84
N VAL A 339 -19.96 -6.93 -27.85
CA VAL A 339 -21.23 -7.25 -28.50
C VAL A 339 -21.03 -7.15 -30.02
N GLU A 340 -21.52 -8.12 -30.78
CA GLU A 340 -21.51 -8.16 -32.25
C GLU A 340 -22.83 -7.64 -32.86
#